data_AF-A0A8T6LPE9-F1
#
_entry.id   AF-A0A8T6LPE9-F1
#
_cell.length_a   1.000
_cell.length_b   1.000
_cell.length_c   1.000
_cell.angle_alpha   90.00
_cell.angle_beta   90.00
_cell.angle_gamma   90.00
#
_symmetry.space_group_name_H-M   'P 1'
#
loop_
_entity.id
_entity.type
_entity.pdbx_description
1 polymer ?
#
loop_
_entity_poly.entity_id
_entity_poly.type
_entity_poly.pdbx_seq_one_letter_code
_entity_poly.pdbx_strand_id
1 'polypeptide(L)'
;MAEDLLLAANTVAAIAVFILGLIVAWDAFWLSRQRIDIPHLGELDNGGFAWKSEGPQEVIRQWGNLASMAAMMALPWALLGASNTSYWYAIAWDALLSLHIISLLVPKRYAITRTNLFADGQRYDWNRLRLARRQPARRIMLLRKGWGIFGPLPLGGEQNDLSKARSRIDLVFDSEVEWEQNLPRASEQE
;
A
#
# COMPACT_ATOMS: atom_id res chain seq x y z
N MET A 1 18.92 -26.55 31.87
CA MET A 1 18.48 -25.20 32.31
C MET A 1 19.03 -24.11 31.39
N ALA A 2 20.35 -23.82 31.40
CA ALA A 2 20.91 -22.76 30.54
C ALA A 2 20.93 -23.14 29.04
N GLU A 3 21.32 -24.37 28.69
CA GLU A 3 21.31 -24.84 27.29
C GLU A 3 19.89 -24.87 26.69
N ASP A 4 18.89 -25.31 27.47
CA ASP A 4 17.48 -25.30 27.07
C ASP A 4 16.98 -23.87 26.80
N LEU A 5 17.42 -22.90 27.60
CA LEU A 5 17.09 -21.48 27.42
C LEU A 5 17.71 -20.91 26.14
N LEU A 6 18.95 -21.29 25.81
CA LEU A 6 19.63 -20.87 24.58
C LEU A 6 19.01 -21.50 23.33
N LEU A 7 18.65 -22.78 23.40
CA LEU A 7 17.93 -23.46 22.32
C LEU A 7 16.55 -22.84 22.11
N ALA A 8 15.84 -22.49 23.19
CA ALA A 8 14.56 -21.79 23.10
C ALA A 8 14.71 -20.39 22.47
N ALA A 9 15.70 -19.60 22.89
CA ALA A 9 15.95 -18.26 22.34
C ALA A 9 16.31 -18.31 20.83
N ASN A 10 17.20 -19.21 20.42
CA ASN A 10 17.53 -19.39 19.01
C ASN A 10 16.34 -19.89 18.19
N THR A 11 15.49 -20.75 18.76
CA THR A 11 14.27 -21.23 18.08
C THR A 11 13.28 -20.09 17.84
N VAL A 12 13.05 -19.24 18.85
CA VAL A 12 12.18 -18.06 18.72
C VAL A 12 12.74 -17.07 17.69
N ALA A 13 14.04 -16.81 17.72
CA ALA A 13 14.71 -15.95 16.75
C ALA A 13 14.58 -16.52 15.31
N ALA A 14 14.78 -17.82 15.14
CA ALA A 14 14.62 -18.49 13.85
C ALA A 14 13.18 -18.39 13.31
N ILE A 15 12.18 -18.59 14.16
CA ILE A 15 10.76 -18.44 13.79
C ILE A 15 10.46 -17.00 13.39
N ALA A 16 10.94 -16.02 14.15
CA ALA A 16 10.73 -14.60 13.85
C ALA A 16 11.33 -14.21 12.49
N VAL A 17 12.58 -14.62 12.23
CA VAL A 17 13.27 -14.41 10.94
C VAL A 17 12.52 -15.11 9.80
N PHE A 18 12.04 -16.33 10.03
CA PHE A 18 11.27 -17.08 9.04
C PHE A 18 9.95 -16.38 8.67
N ILE A 19 9.18 -15.93 9.67
CA ILE A 19 7.93 -15.18 9.45
C ILE A 19 8.22 -13.88 8.69
N LEU A 20 9.27 -13.14 9.09
CA LEU A 20 9.67 -11.93 8.36
C LEU A 20 10.03 -12.25 6.91
N GLY A 21 10.73 -13.36 6.66
CA GLY A 21 11.04 -13.84 5.31
C GLY A 21 9.79 -14.07 4.46
N LEU A 22 8.73 -14.65 5.03
CA LEU A 22 7.44 -14.81 4.35
C LEU A 22 6.78 -13.47 4.02
N ILE A 23 6.84 -12.48 4.93
CA ILE A 23 6.31 -11.14 4.70
C ILE A 23 7.05 -10.46 3.54
N VAL A 24 8.38 -10.53 3.53
CA VAL A 24 9.21 -9.97 2.45
C VAL A 24 8.91 -10.64 1.11
N ALA A 25 8.81 -11.97 1.08
CA ALA A 25 8.47 -12.72 -0.13
C ALA A 25 7.07 -12.35 -0.66
N TRP A 26 6.10 -12.20 0.25
CA TRP A 26 4.74 -11.80 -0.08
C TRP A 26 4.69 -10.38 -0.67
N ASP A 27 5.40 -9.42 -0.09
CA ASP A 27 5.47 -8.06 -0.61
C ASP A 27 6.14 -8.00 -1.99
N ALA A 28 7.23 -8.76 -2.18
CA ALA A 28 7.90 -8.90 -3.48
C ALA A 28 6.98 -9.53 -4.55
N PHE A 29 6.15 -10.50 -4.17
CA PHE A 29 5.15 -11.09 -5.04
C PHE A 29 4.12 -10.05 -5.51
N TRP A 30 3.57 -9.24 -4.60
CA TRP A 30 2.61 -8.19 -4.96
C TRP A 30 3.24 -7.08 -5.79
N LEU A 31 4.48 -6.69 -5.51
CA LEU A 31 5.22 -5.72 -6.31
C LEU A 31 5.42 -6.20 -7.75
N SER A 32 5.76 -7.48 -7.91
CA SER A 32 5.87 -8.12 -9.21
C SER A 32 4.53 -8.14 -9.94
N ARG A 33 3.46 -8.49 -9.22
CA ARG A 33 2.10 -8.54 -9.76
C ARG A 33 1.62 -7.17 -10.27
N GLN A 34 1.92 -6.09 -9.57
CA GLN A 34 1.61 -4.72 -9.99
C GLN A 34 2.20 -4.37 -11.36
N ARG A 35 3.44 -4.80 -11.63
CA ARG A 35 4.12 -4.52 -12.91
C ARG A 35 3.54 -5.33 -14.06
N ILE A 36 3.05 -6.54 -13.77
CA ILE A 36 2.39 -7.40 -14.75
C ILE A 36 0.99 -6.88 -15.06
N ASP A 37 0.23 -6.51 -14.04
CA ASP A 37 -1.17 -6.05 -14.22
C ASP A 37 -1.24 -4.64 -14.84
N ILE A 38 -0.23 -3.78 -14.64
CA ILE A 38 -0.13 -2.44 -15.24
C ILE A 38 1.21 -2.30 -15.98
N PRO A 39 1.34 -2.88 -17.20
CA PRO A 39 2.60 -2.88 -17.93
C PRO A 39 2.93 -1.51 -18.54
N HIS A 40 1.92 -0.82 -19.06
CA HIS A 40 2.03 0.48 -19.74
C HIS A 40 1.49 1.61 -18.87
N LEU A 41 2.17 2.76 -18.93
CA LEU A 41 1.74 4.00 -18.28
C LEU A 41 1.19 4.96 -19.35
N GLY A 42 0.29 5.85 -18.95
CA GLY A 42 -0.41 6.75 -19.84
C GLY A 42 -1.83 6.28 -20.14
N GLU A 43 -2.30 6.53 -21.35
CA GLU A 43 -3.66 6.15 -21.74
C GLU A 43 -3.75 4.66 -22.03
N LEU A 44 -4.83 4.03 -21.56
CA LEU A 44 -5.14 2.63 -21.78
C LEU A 44 -6.21 2.51 -22.88
N ASP A 45 -6.12 1.45 -23.69
CA ASP A 45 -6.99 1.22 -24.86
C ASP A 45 -8.49 1.15 -24.51
N ASN A 46 -8.83 0.86 -23.26
CA ASN A 46 -10.20 0.83 -22.74
C ASN A 46 -10.71 2.20 -22.23
N GLY A 47 -10.01 3.29 -22.55
CA GLY A 47 -10.30 4.63 -22.03
C GLY A 47 -9.88 4.84 -20.57
N GLY A 48 -9.09 3.92 -20.01
CA GLY A 48 -8.47 4.04 -18.70
C GLY A 48 -7.19 4.87 -18.72
N PHE A 49 -6.65 5.18 -17.53
CA PHE A 49 -5.38 5.90 -17.37
C PHE A 49 -4.52 5.23 -16.31
N ALA A 50 -3.27 4.95 -16.63
CA ALA A 50 -2.30 4.38 -15.73
C ALA A 50 -1.17 5.37 -15.41
N TRP A 51 -0.77 5.46 -14.16
CA TRP A 51 0.33 6.32 -13.72
C TRP A 51 1.14 5.66 -12.61
N LYS A 52 2.25 6.30 -12.24
CA LYS A 52 3.15 5.84 -11.17
C LYS A 52 3.30 6.92 -10.11
N SER A 53 3.51 6.53 -8.86
CA SER A 53 3.99 7.48 -7.86
C SER A 53 5.44 7.88 -8.08
N GLU A 54 5.85 8.95 -7.41
CA GLU A 54 7.25 9.38 -7.35
C GLU A 54 7.91 8.86 -6.07
N GLY A 55 9.20 8.51 -6.15
CA GLY A 55 9.98 8.01 -5.01
C GLY A 55 9.90 8.88 -3.74
N PRO A 56 10.08 10.22 -3.82
CA PRO A 56 9.95 11.10 -2.66
C PRO A 56 8.56 11.07 -2.01
N GLN A 57 7.50 10.84 -2.79
CA GLN A 57 6.14 10.75 -2.28
C GLN A 57 5.92 9.45 -1.51
N GLU A 58 6.55 8.35 -1.94
CA GLU A 58 6.54 7.08 -1.21
C GLU A 58 7.24 7.18 0.15
N VAL A 59 8.37 7.89 0.22
CA VAL A 59 9.08 8.14 1.50
C VAL A 59 8.16 8.87 2.49
N ILE A 60 7.49 9.94 2.06
CA ILE A 60 6.58 10.70 2.91
C ILE A 60 5.37 9.85 3.32
N ARG A 61 4.83 9.05 2.39
CA ARG A 61 3.72 8.13 2.67
C ARG A 61 4.09 7.09 3.73
N GLN A 62 5.34 6.61 3.68
CA GLN A 62 5.83 5.51 4.52
C GLN A 62 6.64 5.97 5.73
N TRP A 63 6.77 7.28 6.00
CA TRP A 63 7.65 7.79 7.06
C TRP A 63 7.44 7.12 8.43
N GLY A 64 6.17 6.91 8.82
CA GLY A 64 5.85 6.19 10.05
C GLY A 64 6.37 4.75 10.06
N ASN A 65 6.18 4.04 8.95
CA ASN A 65 6.67 2.67 8.79
C ASN A 65 8.21 2.62 8.76
N LEU A 66 8.87 3.59 8.12
CA LEU A 66 10.34 3.72 8.11
C LEU A 66 10.90 3.90 9.53
N ALA A 67 10.29 4.78 10.33
CA ALA A 67 10.71 5.00 11.72
C ALA A 67 10.53 3.74 12.57
N SER A 68 9.38 3.05 12.45
CA SER A 68 9.15 1.79 13.14
C SER A 68 10.13 0.69 12.73
N MET A 69 10.46 0.57 11.45
CA MET A 69 11.43 -0.42 10.97
C MET A 69 12.85 -0.11 11.47
N ALA A 70 13.25 1.16 11.54
CA ALA A 70 14.53 1.54 12.13
C ALA A 70 14.63 1.13 13.61
N ALA A 71 13.56 1.32 14.38
CA ALA A 71 13.50 0.83 15.76
C ALA A 71 13.56 -0.71 15.83
N MET A 72 12.87 -1.41 14.93
CA MET A 72 12.87 -2.87 14.84
C MET A 72 14.22 -3.45 14.40
N MET A 73 15.07 -2.70 13.69
CA MET A 73 16.46 -3.09 13.39
C MET A 73 17.35 -2.92 14.63
N ALA A 74 17.25 -1.78 15.33
CA ALA A 74 18.12 -1.49 16.47
C ALA A 74 17.83 -2.38 17.70
N LEU A 75 16.57 -2.72 17.94
CA LEU A 75 16.14 -3.39 19.16
C LEU A 75 16.75 -4.80 19.35
N PRO A 76 16.80 -5.68 18.34
CA PRO A 76 17.49 -6.97 18.44
C PRO A 76 18.95 -6.84 18.91
N TRP A 77 19.71 -5.89 18.37
CA TRP A 77 21.12 -5.68 18.74
C TRP A 77 21.30 -5.35 20.22
N ALA A 78 20.39 -4.53 20.78
CA ALA A 78 20.41 -4.21 22.21
C ALA A 78 20.11 -5.43 23.10
N LEU A 79 19.40 -6.44 22.59
CA LEU A 79 18.94 -7.61 23.34
C LEU A 79 19.81 -8.86 23.09
N LEU A 80 20.69 -8.87 22.08
CA LEU A 80 21.58 -10.00 21.79
C LEU A 80 22.46 -10.35 22.99
N GLY A 81 23.04 -9.34 23.65
CA GLY A 81 23.90 -9.53 24.82
C GLY A 81 23.17 -10.11 26.03
N ALA A 82 21.86 -9.85 26.17
CA ALA A 82 21.05 -10.36 27.27
C ALA A 82 20.52 -11.78 27.03
N SER A 83 20.33 -12.16 25.76
CA SER A 83 19.71 -13.44 25.38
C SER A 83 20.71 -14.51 24.94
N ASN A 84 21.98 -14.15 24.71
CA ASN A 84 23.02 -15.03 24.17
C ASN A 84 22.57 -15.77 22.88
N THR A 85 21.71 -15.09 22.11
CA THR A 85 21.20 -15.54 20.81
C THR A 85 22.30 -15.38 19.76
N SER A 86 22.36 -16.27 18.77
CA SER A 86 23.33 -16.15 17.69
C SER A 86 23.16 -14.84 16.91
N TYR A 87 24.25 -14.09 16.73
CA TYR A 87 24.25 -12.81 16.01
C TYR A 87 23.84 -12.95 14.54
N TRP A 88 23.93 -14.16 13.96
CA TRP A 88 23.48 -14.44 12.60
C TRP A 88 21.99 -14.16 12.39
N TYR A 89 21.15 -14.38 13.40
CA TYR A 89 19.72 -14.06 13.30
C TYR A 89 19.46 -12.56 13.22
N ALA A 90 20.23 -11.73 13.94
CA ALA A 90 20.11 -10.28 13.83
C ALA A 90 20.58 -9.76 12.47
N ILE A 91 21.66 -10.32 11.91
CA ILE A 91 22.11 -9.98 10.55
C ILE A 91 21.04 -10.37 9.51
N ALA A 92 20.49 -11.58 9.61
CA ALA A 92 19.43 -12.04 8.69
C ALA A 92 18.17 -11.17 8.82
N TRP A 93 17.80 -10.80 10.05
CA TRP A 93 16.70 -9.90 10.35
C TRP A 93 16.88 -8.52 9.70
N ASP A 94 18.04 -7.89 9.88
CA ASP A 94 18.34 -6.58 9.29
C ASP A 94 18.37 -6.64 7.77
N ALA A 95 18.92 -7.71 7.19
CA ALA A 95 18.92 -7.91 5.74
C ALA A 95 17.48 -8.01 5.19
N LEU A 96 16.61 -8.79 5.83
CA LEU A 96 15.21 -8.93 5.44
C LEU A 96 14.42 -7.63 5.63
N LEU A 97 14.60 -6.93 6.75
CA LEU A 97 13.97 -5.63 6.98
C LEU A 97 14.46 -4.59 5.97
N SER A 98 15.74 -4.61 5.61
CA SER A 98 16.28 -3.71 4.58
C SER A 98 15.63 -3.97 3.22
N LEU A 99 15.45 -5.24 2.85
CA LEU A 99 14.70 -5.62 1.64
C LEU A 99 13.25 -5.14 1.72
N HIS A 100 12.61 -5.25 2.88
CA HIS A 100 11.24 -4.75 3.10
C HIS A 100 11.14 -3.22 2.98
N ILE A 101 12.10 -2.48 3.53
CA ILE A 101 12.16 -1.02 3.37
C ILE A 101 12.29 -0.66 1.89
N ILE A 102 13.19 -1.34 1.17
CA ILE A 102 13.39 -1.10 -0.26
C ILE A 102 12.09 -1.34 -1.00
N SER A 103 11.40 -2.45 -0.76
CA SER A 103 10.14 -2.79 -1.45
C SER A 103 9.00 -1.81 -1.16
N LEU A 104 8.96 -1.22 0.04
CA LEU A 104 8.03 -0.15 0.40
C LEU A 104 8.32 1.17 -0.33
N LEU A 105 9.58 1.46 -0.60
CA LEU A 105 10.03 2.68 -1.31
C LEU A 105 9.93 2.56 -2.83
N VAL A 106 9.75 1.35 -3.38
CA VAL A 106 9.56 1.19 -4.82
C VAL A 106 8.29 1.92 -5.26
N PRO A 107 8.39 2.80 -6.29
CA PRO A 107 7.25 3.48 -6.87
C PRO A 107 6.12 2.52 -7.24
N LYS A 108 4.92 2.81 -6.75
CA LYS A 108 3.72 2.00 -6.98
C LYS A 108 3.05 2.44 -8.27
N ARG A 109 2.43 1.49 -8.96
CA ARG A 109 1.66 1.74 -10.20
C ARG A 109 0.17 1.73 -9.88
N TYR A 110 -0.54 2.67 -10.48
CA TYR A 110 -1.98 2.85 -10.34
C TYR A 110 -2.63 2.87 -11.71
N ALA A 111 -3.87 2.41 -11.80
CA ALA A 111 -4.67 2.55 -13.01
C ALA A 111 -6.14 2.80 -12.70
N ILE A 112 -6.75 3.69 -13.47
CA ILE A 112 -8.18 3.98 -13.45
C ILE A 112 -8.80 3.34 -14.68
N THR A 113 -9.87 2.59 -14.48
CA THR A 113 -10.75 2.11 -15.55
C THR A 113 -12.18 2.56 -15.25
N ARG A 114 -13.09 2.42 -16.22
CA ARG A 114 -14.51 2.79 -16.04
C ARG A 114 -15.18 2.07 -14.88
N THR A 115 -14.76 0.85 -14.56
CA THR A 115 -15.41 -0.01 -13.56
C THR A 115 -14.59 -0.18 -12.29
N ASN A 116 -13.26 -0.08 -12.36
CA ASN A 116 -12.38 -0.36 -11.23
C ASN A 116 -11.19 0.60 -11.15
N LEU A 117 -10.74 0.84 -9.92
CA LEU A 117 -9.45 1.40 -9.58
C LEU A 117 -8.46 0.27 -9.26
N PHE A 118 -7.30 0.30 -9.90
CA PHE A 118 -6.17 -0.57 -9.60
C PHE A 118 -5.18 0.22 -8.77
N ALA A 119 -4.96 -0.21 -7.52
CA ALA A 119 -4.01 0.40 -6.62
C ALA A 119 -3.36 -0.65 -5.74
N ASP A 120 -2.05 -0.51 -5.50
CA ASP A 120 -1.25 -1.45 -4.70
C ASP A 120 -1.36 -2.92 -5.16
N GLY A 121 -1.65 -3.16 -6.45
CA GLY A 121 -1.79 -4.50 -7.02
C GLY A 121 -3.16 -5.12 -6.81
N GLN A 122 -4.07 -4.41 -6.15
CA GLN A 122 -5.44 -4.85 -5.92
C GLN A 122 -6.42 -4.09 -6.82
N ARG A 123 -7.54 -4.75 -7.11
CA ARG A 123 -8.67 -4.18 -7.85
C ARG A 123 -9.73 -3.71 -6.86
N TYR A 124 -10.12 -2.45 -6.97
CA TYR A 124 -11.14 -1.82 -6.16
C TYR A 124 -12.29 -1.36 -7.03
N ASP A 125 -13.49 -1.81 -6.69
CA ASP A 125 -14.74 -1.34 -7.30
C ASP A 125 -15.04 0.10 -6.82
N TRP A 126 -15.42 0.98 -7.74
CA TRP A 126 -15.82 2.36 -7.45
C TRP A 126 -16.96 2.44 -6.43
N ASN A 127 -17.88 1.47 -6.45
CA ASN A 127 -18.98 1.39 -5.50
C ASN A 127 -18.51 1.33 -4.04
N ARG A 128 -17.28 0.87 -3.79
CA ARG A 128 -16.67 0.72 -2.46
C ARG A 128 -15.74 1.87 -2.08
N LEU A 129 -15.58 2.86 -2.96
CA LEU A 129 -14.71 4.00 -2.76
C LEU A 129 -15.52 5.29 -2.65
N ARG A 130 -14.96 6.28 -1.95
CA ARG A 130 -15.51 7.64 -1.87
C ARG A 130 -14.36 8.63 -1.87
N LEU A 131 -14.54 9.77 -2.52
CA LEU A 131 -13.62 10.89 -2.39
C LEU A 131 -13.57 11.42 -0.95
N ALA A 132 -12.37 11.69 -0.44
CA ALA A 132 -12.22 12.40 0.83
C ALA A 132 -12.73 13.84 0.70
N ARG A 133 -13.40 14.35 1.74
CA ARG A 133 -13.98 15.70 1.79
C ARG A 133 -12.95 16.81 1.55
N ARG A 134 -11.69 16.59 1.94
CA ARG A 134 -10.57 17.51 1.71
C ARG A 134 -9.50 16.80 0.89
N GLN A 135 -9.32 17.23 -0.35
CA GLN A 135 -8.28 16.71 -1.24
C GLN A 135 -6.95 17.46 -1.03
N PRO A 136 -5.84 16.75 -0.77
CA PRO A 136 -4.50 17.35 -0.76
C PRO A 136 -4.06 17.78 -2.17
N ALA A 137 -3.13 18.73 -2.27
CA ALA A 137 -2.68 19.25 -3.56
C ALA A 137 -1.79 18.28 -4.37
N ARG A 138 -1.02 17.42 -3.68
CA ARG A 138 0.00 16.54 -4.28
C ARG A 138 -0.35 15.04 -4.27
N ARG A 139 -1.58 14.69 -3.93
CA ARG A 139 -2.07 13.30 -3.89
C ARG A 139 -3.58 13.27 -3.97
N ILE A 140 -4.13 12.22 -4.54
CA ILE A 140 -5.58 11.97 -4.53
C ILE A 140 -5.89 11.11 -3.31
N MET A 141 -6.80 11.57 -2.47
CA MET A 141 -7.20 10.84 -1.26
C MET A 141 -8.57 10.20 -1.46
N LEU A 142 -8.59 8.88 -1.56
CA LEU A 142 -9.82 8.09 -1.56
C LEU A 142 -10.03 7.45 -0.19
N LEU A 143 -11.28 7.17 0.15
CA LEU A 143 -11.70 6.49 1.37
C LEU A 143 -12.46 5.23 0.99
N ARG A 144 -12.14 4.11 1.62
CA ARG A 144 -12.91 2.88 1.48
C ARG A 144 -14.21 2.96 2.31
N LYS A 145 -15.37 2.76 1.67
CA LYS A 145 -16.68 2.74 2.35
C LYS A 145 -16.68 1.62 3.41
N GLY A 146 -17.18 1.91 4.61
CA GLY A 146 -17.24 0.97 5.74
C GLY A 146 -15.97 0.86 6.60
N TRP A 147 -14.84 1.48 6.22
CA TRP A 147 -13.56 1.40 6.95
C TRP A 147 -13.18 2.69 7.73
N GLY A 148 -14.10 3.64 7.86
CA GLY A 148 -13.92 4.86 8.67
C GLY A 148 -12.63 5.64 8.34
N ILE A 149 -11.95 6.14 9.39
CA ILE A 149 -10.68 6.89 9.30
C ILE A 149 -9.48 5.97 8.91
N PHE A 150 -9.65 4.66 8.97
CA PHE A 150 -8.61 3.66 8.70
C PHE A 150 -8.59 3.15 7.24
N GLY A 151 -9.49 3.67 6.39
CA GLY A 151 -9.53 3.35 4.96
C GLY A 151 -8.93 4.39 4.00
N PRO A 152 -7.99 5.29 4.35
CA PRO A 152 -7.44 6.23 3.39
C PRO A 152 -6.54 5.50 2.40
N LEU A 153 -6.84 5.68 1.13
CA LEU A 153 -6.05 5.20 0.00
C LEU A 153 -5.43 6.42 -0.69
N PRO A 154 -4.24 6.86 -0.24
CA PRO A 154 -3.53 7.95 -0.87
C PRO A 154 -2.90 7.48 -2.18
N LEU A 155 -3.32 8.06 -3.30
CA LEU A 155 -2.73 7.82 -4.61
C LEU A 155 -1.73 8.95 -4.91
N GLY A 156 -0.44 8.59 -4.98
CA GLY A 156 0.64 9.49 -5.39
C GLY A 156 0.84 9.51 -6.90
N GLY A 157 1.51 10.54 -7.41
CA GLY A 157 1.80 10.70 -8.84
C GLY A 157 2.43 12.05 -9.17
N GLU A 158 2.93 12.18 -10.39
CA GLU A 158 3.36 13.46 -10.94
C GLU A 158 2.15 14.40 -11.11
N GLN A 159 2.35 15.71 -10.95
CA GLN A 159 1.24 16.68 -10.95
C GLN A 159 0.37 16.62 -12.21
N ASN A 160 0.99 16.40 -13.39
CA ASN A 160 0.27 16.30 -14.67
C ASN A 160 -0.52 14.99 -14.80
N ASP A 161 -0.01 13.90 -14.24
CA ASP A 161 -0.71 12.62 -14.22
C ASP A 161 -1.86 12.65 -13.20
N LEU A 162 -1.64 13.29 -12.04
CA LEU A 162 -2.66 13.46 -11.01
C LEU A 162 -3.82 14.34 -11.47
N SER A 163 -3.59 15.39 -12.26
CA SER A 163 -4.67 16.22 -12.79
C SER A 163 -5.56 15.42 -13.75
N LYS A 164 -4.96 14.63 -14.65
CA LYS A 164 -5.67 13.71 -15.55
C LYS A 164 -6.43 12.63 -14.79
N ALA A 165 -5.76 11.98 -13.83
CA ALA A 165 -6.37 10.95 -12.99
C ALA A 165 -7.56 11.51 -12.20
N ARG A 166 -7.42 12.72 -11.63
CA ARG A 166 -8.49 13.39 -10.89
C ARG A 166 -9.69 13.70 -11.75
N SER A 167 -9.48 14.28 -12.94
CA SER A 167 -10.57 14.54 -13.88
C SER A 167 -11.33 13.26 -14.25
N ARG A 168 -10.63 12.14 -14.44
CA ARG A 168 -11.28 10.84 -14.73
C ARG A 168 -12.02 10.25 -13.53
N ILE A 169 -11.50 10.44 -12.32
CA ILE A 169 -12.17 10.02 -11.08
C ILE A 169 -13.44 10.85 -10.87
N ASP A 170 -13.35 12.17 -11.05
CA ASP A 170 -14.48 13.07 -10.92
C ASP A 170 -15.58 12.69 -11.92
N LEU A 171 -15.24 12.37 -13.18
CA LEU A 171 -16.22 11.85 -14.16
C LEU A 171 -16.94 10.57 -13.72
N VAL A 172 -16.22 9.64 -13.07
CA VAL A 172 -16.83 8.39 -12.58
C VAL A 172 -17.82 8.71 -11.45
N PHE A 173 -17.45 9.55 -10.49
CA PHE A 173 -18.33 9.92 -9.38
C PHE A 173 -19.46 10.88 -9.77
N ASP A 174 -19.23 11.83 -10.66
CA ASP A 174 -20.27 12.75 -11.18
C ASP A 174 -21.30 11.98 -12.02
N SER A 175 -20.88 10.96 -12.76
CA SER A 175 -21.82 10.09 -13.47
C SER A 175 -22.75 9.33 -12.51
N GLU A 176 -22.27 8.86 -11.36
CA GLU A 176 -23.14 8.26 -10.33
C GLU A 176 -24.12 9.29 -9.73
N VAL A 177 -23.66 10.53 -9.49
CA VAL A 177 -24.51 11.59 -8.92
C VAL A 177 -25.58 12.06 -9.90
N GLU A 178 -25.26 12.24 -11.18
CA GLU A 178 -26.26 12.55 -12.22
C GLU A 178 -27.22 11.38 -12.47
N TRP A 179 -26.77 10.13 -12.39
CA TRP A 179 -27.62 8.96 -12.51
C TRP A 179 -28.58 8.81 -11.32
N GLU A 180 -28.13 9.02 -10.09
CA GLU A 180 -28.99 9.01 -8.90
C GLU A 180 -30.01 10.15 -8.88
N GLN A 181 -29.65 11.34 -9.38
CA GLN A 181 -30.54 12.49 -9.46
C GLN A 181 -31.56 12.39 -10.61
N ASN A 182 -31.22 11.68 -11.69
CA ASN A 182 -32.12 11.44 -12.83
C ASN A 182 -32.89 10.12 -12.77
N LEU A 183 -32.69 9.31 -11.73
CA LEU A 183 -33.64 8.24 -11.43
C LEU A 183 -34.99 8.91 -11.14
N PRO A 184 -36.07 8.58 -11.88
CA PRO A 184 -37.39 9.03 -11.49
C PRO A 184 -37.58 8.60 -10.04
N ARG A 185 -37.76 9.57 -9.13
CA ARG A 185 -38.16 9.28 -7.76
C ARG A 185 -39.38 8.38 -7.90
N ALA A 186 -39.26 7.12 -7.47
CA ALA A 186 -40.41 6.25 -7.38
C ALA A 186 -41.45 7.08 -6.63
N SER A 187 -42.52 7.43 -7.35
CA SER A 187 -43.66 8.07 -6.74
C SER A 187 -44.05 7.14 -5.61
N GLU A 188 -43.92 7.63 -4.38
CA GLU A 188 -44.68 7.08 -3.26
C GLU A 188 -46.13 7.21 -3.69
N GLN A 189 -46.65 6.14 -4.30
CA GLN A 189 -48.06 5.95 -4.53
C GLN A 189 -48.64 5.54 -3.18
N GLU A 190 -49.55 6.40 -2.73
CA GLU A 190 -50.56 6.31 -1.67
C GLU A 190 -50.85 4.92 -1.09
#